data_AF-A0A7C9FZU1-F1
#
_entry.id   AF-A0A7C9FZU1-F1
#
_cell.length_a   1.000
_cell.length_b   1.000
_cell.length_c   1.000
_cell.angle_alpha   90.00
_cell.angle_beta   90.00
_cell.angle_gamma   90.00
#
_symmetry.space_group_name_H-M   'P 1'
#
loop_
_entity.id
_entity.type
_entity.pdbx_description
1 polymer ?
#
loop_
_entity_poly.entity_id
_entity_poly.type
_entity_poly.pdbx_seq_one_letter_code
_entity_poly.pdbx_strand_id
1 'polypeptide(L)'
;MSTYLKPFLYFVLVWMAAGCQLEDPTLPVAAGSASATDCTAPCTVQFTDASTGRGLYAWNYRWDFGDGTSSTEKNPSHTYTQTGTHQVTLSLSGKYGNATDSSLTVTVKGKGPVAGFTFTGGNCTAPCEVVFTNQSENATTYLWTFGDGTSSTQQNPVKTYTSAGKYKVELTASNAQGTHLKSDSVTILGPELVANFGVELDNSRTDSTKVKFINMSTNATGYQWDFGDKITSTLKDPIHWYKRLSGKDTSYAVKLKAIGIGESFKEKTMSLVIQKPE
;
A
#
# COMPACT_ATOMS: atom_id res chain seq x y z
N MET A 1 -39.23 23.36 103.35
CA MET A 1 -38.27 23.76 104.41
C MET A 1 -36.99 22.99 104.17
N SER A 2 -35.85 23.69 104.13
CA SER A 2 -34.55 23.31 104.71
C SER A 2 -34.27 21.80 104.87
N THR A 3 -33.14 21.21 104.49
CA THR A 3 -31.78 21.74 104.37
C THR A 3 -30.88 20.63 103.81
N TYR A 4 -29.86 21.04 103.05
CA TYR A 4 -28.51 20.49 102.93
C TYR A 4 -27.96 19.84 104.25
N LEU A 5 -26.93 18.97 104.30
CA LEU A 5 -25.63 18.99 103.61
C LEU A 5 -24.78 17.74 104.02
N LYS A 6 -24.02 17.19 103.05
CA LYS A 6 -22.63 16.63 103.14
C LYS A 6 -22.33 15.30 103.87
N PRO A 7 -21.13 14.67 103.67
CA PRO A 7 -20.10 14.84 102.60
C PRO A 7 -19.42 13.55 102.05
N PHE A 8 -18.76 13.69 100.87
CA PHE A 8 -17.45 13.18 100.34
C PHE A 8 -16.78 11.88 100.90
N LEU A 9 -16.10 11.01 100.13
CA LEU A 9 -14.96 11.27 99.22
C LEU A 9 -14.56 9.99 98.38
N TYR A 10 -14.28 10.20 97.07
CA TYR A 10 -13.39 9.52 96.08
C TYR A 10 -12.93 8.04 96.17
N PHE A 11 -13.10 7.27 95.09
CA PHE A 11 -12.00 6.88 94.16
C PHE A 11 -12.54 6.39 92.80
N VAL A 12 -11.82 6.73 91.74
CA VAL A 12 -12.15 6.57 90.32
C VAL A 12 -11.58 5.27 89.76
N LEU A 13 -12.37 4.54 88.95
CA LEU A 13 -11.87 3.82 87.78
C LEU A 13 -12.84 4.08 86.60
N VAL A 14 -12.31 4.68 85.54
CA VAL A 14 -12.99 4.93 84.25
C VAL A 14 -12.48 3.89 83.24
N TRP A 15 -13.25 3.75 82.14
CA TRP A 15 -12.95 3.20 80.80
C TRP A 15 -13.41 1.75 80.58
N MET A 16 -14.24 1.38 79.59
CA MET A 16 -14.81 2.05 78.42
C MET A 16 -16.26 1.61 78.25
N ALA A 17 -17.17 2.56 78.02
CA ALA A 17 -18.42 2.24 77.34
C ALA A 17 -18.05 1.83 75.91
N ALA A 18 -18.42 0.62 75.50
CA ALA A 18 -18.40 0.23 74.10
C ALA A 18 -19.37 1.16 73.34
N GLY A 19 -18.81 2.25 72.82
CA GLY A 19 -19.46 3.04 71.80
C GLY A 19 -19.57 2.16 70.56
N CYS A 20 -20.76 1.65 70.29
CA CYS A 20 -21.11 1.24 68.95
C CYS A 20 -21.15 2.53 68.12
N GLN A 21 -19.99 2.98 67.64
CA GLN A 21 -19.96 3.90 66.52
C GLN A 21 -20.37 3.09 65.31
N LEU A 22 -21.61 3.30 64.85
CA LEU A 22 -21.97 3.00 63.48
C LEU A 22 -21.10 3.91 62.62
N GLU A 23 -19.94 3.41 62.18
CA GLU A 23 -19.26 3.98 61.03
C GLU A 23 -20.31 4.05 59.91
N ASP A 24 -20.56 5.28 59.43
CA ASP A 24 -21.47 5.55 58.33
C ASP A 24 -21.18 4.55 57.20
N PRO A 25 -22.14 3.69 56.80
CA PRO A 25 -21.91 2.76 55.71
C PRO A 25 -21.60 3.57 54.47
N THR A 26 -20.32 3.59 54.06
CA THR A 26 -19.89 4.36 52.91
C THR A 26 -20.82 4.07 51.74
N LEU A 27 -21.50 5.12 51.29
CA LEU A 27 -22.39 5.03 50.14
C LEU A 27 -21.62 4.38 48.98
N PRO A 28 -22.24 3.45 48.24
CA PRO A 28 -21.55 2.78 47.17
C PRO A 28 -21.10 3.78 46.12
N VAL A 29 -19.90 3.55 45.60
CA VAL A 29 -19.30 4.34 44.52
C VAL A 29 -19.31 3.46 43.29
N ALA A 30 -20.05 3.88 42.26
CA ALA A 30 -20.01 3.19 40.99
C ALA A 30 -18.61 3.36 40.37
N ALA A 31 -18.04 2.27 39.89
CA ALA A 31 -16.81 2.29 39.12
C ALA A 31 -16.94 1.31 37.96
N GLY A 32 -16.69 1.79 36.76
CA GLY A 32 -16.67 0.98 35.54
C GLY A 32 -15.28 0.98 34.93
N SER A 33 -14.93 -0.11 34.26
CA SER A 33 -13.80 -0.15 33.34
C SER A 33 -14.23 -0.71 32.00
N ALA A 34 -13.48 -0.37 30.95
CA ALA A 34 -13.71 -0.82 29.59
C ALA A 34 -12.46 -1.55 29.08
N SER A 35 -12.64 -2.61 28.29
CA SER A 35 -11.53 -3.34 27.67
C SER A 35 -10.76 -2.51 26.64
N ALA A 36 -11.39 -1.47 26.08
CA ALA A 36 -10.77 -0.49 25.20
C ALA A 36 -11.49 0.86 25.35
N THR A 37 -10.71 1.95 25.37
CA THR A 37 -11.22 3.34 25.36
C THR A 37 -11.01 4.05 24.01
N ASP A 38 -10.34 3.38 23.07
CA ASP A 38 -10.11 3.86 21.70
C ASP A 38 -10.14 2.65 20.75
N CYS A 39 -11.01 2.65 19.73
CA CYS A 39 -11.15 1.55 18.79
C CYS A 39 -11.67 1.99 17.40
N THR A 40 -11.62 1.10 16.41
CA THR A 40 -12.10 1.37 15.04
C THR A 40 -13.44 0.70 14.79
N ALA A 41 -14.41 1.44 14.24
CA ALA A 41 -15.75 0.91 13.98
C ALA A 41 -15.76 -0.21 12.90
N PRO A 42 -16.62 -1.24 13.05
CA PRO A 42 -17.36 -1.57 14.27
C PRO A 42 -16.43 -2.17 15.33
N CYS A 43 -16.56 -1.76 16.60
CA CYS A 43 -15.80 -2.34 17.70
C CYS A 43 -16.68 -2.74 18.87
N THR A 44 -16.43 -3.94 19.39
CA THR A 44 -17.08 -4.48 20.57
C THR A 44 -16.22 -4.22 21.80
N VAL A 45 -16.77 -3.50 22.77
CA VAL A 45 -16.13 -3.16 24.04
C VAL A 45 -16.78 -3.98 25.16
N GLN A 46 -15.95 -4.58 26.01
CA GLN A 46 -16.41 -5.26 27.22
C GLN A 46 -16.34 -4.29 28.38
N PHE A 47 -17.43 -4.14 29.12
CA PHE A 47 -17.51 -3.32 30.32
C PHE A 47 -17.49 -4.21 31.55
N THR A 48 -16.73 -3.80 32.56
CA THR A 48 -16.60 -4.52 33.83
C THR A 48 -16.94 -3.59 34.98
N ASP A 49 -17.86 -4.05 35.82
CA ASP A 49 -18.16 -3.45 37.11
C ASP A 49 -16.96 -3.60 38.06
N ALA A 50 -16.46 -2.47 38.54
CA ALA A 50 -15.40 -2.34 39.53
C ALA A 50 -15.89 -1.59 40.79
N SER A 51 -17.21 -1.45 40.97
CA SER A 51 -17.82 -0.65 42.03
C SER A 51 -17.50 -1.17 43.42
N THR A 52 -17.42 -0.27 44.40
CA THR A 52 -17.08 -0.59 45.79
C THR A 52 -18.12 -0.04 46.77
N GLY A 53 -18.25 -0.65 47.95
CA GLY A 53 -19.18 -0.23 49.00
C GLY A 53 -19.88 -1.39 49.71
N ARG A 54 -20.48 -1.14 50.88
CA ARG A 54 -21.28 -2.15 51.60
C ARG A 54 -22.68 -2.26 50.98
N GLY A 55 -23.21 -3.47 50.85
CA GLY A 55 -24.59 -3.71 50.40
C GLY A 55 -24.79 -3.96 48.90
N LEU A 56 -23.72 -4.20 48.12
CA LEU A 56 -23.76 -4.45 46.66
C LEU A 56 -24.47 -5.76 46.23
N TYR A 57 -25.08 -6.51 47.14
CA TYR A 57 -25.64 -7.84 46.88
C TYR A 57 -26.99 -7.85 46.13
N ALA A 58 -27.61 -6.70 45.88
CA ALA A 58 -28.93 -6.58 45.23
C ALA A 58 -29.14 -5.23 44.51
N TRP A 59 -28.18 -4.83 43.67
CA TRP A 59 -28.27 -3.57 42.94
C TRP A 59 -28.63 -3.80 41.47
N ASN A 60 -29.50 -2.95 40.95
CA ASN A 60 -29.78 -2.88 39.53
C ASN A 60 -28.64 -2.12 38.85
N TYR A 61 -28.09 -2.73 37.81
CA TYR A 61 -27.10 -2.10 36.94
C TYR A 61 -27.81 -1.33 35.84
N ARG A 62 -27.29 -0.16 35.53
CA ARG A 62 -27.66 0.56 34.32
C ARG A 62 -26.40 1.14 33.68
N TRP A 63 -26.02 0.55 32.58
CA TRP A 63 -25.01 1.09 31.67
C TRP A 63 -25.73 1.88 30.59
N ASP A 64 -25.43 3.17 30.48
CA ASP A 64 -25.73 3.99 29.32
C ASP A 64 -24.47 4.09 28.47
N PHE A 65 -24.53 3.67 27.21
CA PHE A 65 -23.36 3.61 26.34
C PHE A 65 -23.05 4.93 25.64
N GLY A 66 -23.88 5.96 25.81
CA GLY A 66 -23.69 7.28 25.21
C GLY A 66 -24.11 7.40 23.74
N ASP A 67 -24.64 6.32 23.16
CA ASP A 67 -25.13 6.25 21.77
C ASP A 67 -26.66 6.05 21.69
N GLY A 68 -27.36 6.28 22.81
CA GLY A 68 -28.81 6.06 22.94
C GLY A 68 -29.19 4.61 23.28
N THR A 69 -28.21 3.71 23.40
CA THR A 69 -28.42 2.33 23.84
C THR A 69 -27.90 2.10 25.26
N SER A 70 -28.27 0.96 25.85
CA SER A 70 -28.03 0.70 27.26
C SER A 70 -28.13 -0.78 27.62
N SER A 71 -27.60 -1.15 28.78
CA SER A 71 -27.72 -2.50 29.33
C SER A 71 -28.00 -2.48 30.84
N THR A 72 -28.60 -3.56 31.33
CA THR A 72 -28.79 -3.82 32.77
C THR A 72 -27.97 -5.00 33.27
N GLU A 73 -27.10 -5.56 32.42
CA GLU A 73 -26.16 -6.59 32.83
C GLU A 73 -25.07 -6.00 33.72
N LYS A 74 -24.52 -6.82 34.61
CA LYS A 74 -23.40 -6.41 35.47
C LYS A 74 -22.15 -6.06 34.67
N ASN A 75 -21.80 -6.91 33.71
CA ASN A 75 -20.62 -6.78 32.85
C ASN A 75 -21.04 -6.92 31.38
N PRO A 76 -21.67 -5.90 30.77
CA PRO A 76 -22.20 -6.01 29.43
C PRO A 76 -21.10 -5.96 28.36
N SER A 77 -21.41 -6.55 27.22
CA SER A 77 -20.73 -6.30 25.97
C SER A 77 -21.54 -5.34 25.11
N HIS A 78 -20.90 -4.34 24.50
CA HIS A 78 -21.56 -3.41 23.59
C HIS A 78 -20.75 -3.20 22.31
N THR A 79 -21.43 -3.05 21.17
CA THR A 79 -20.78 -2.84 19.87
C THR A 79 -21.11 -1.46 19.32
N TYR A 80 -20.10 -0.61 19.23
CA TYR A 80 -20.21 0.70 18.60
C TYR A 80 -20.00 0.58 17.09
N THR A 81 -21.01 0.96 16.32
CA THR A 81 -20.94 0.98 14.84
C THR A 81 -20.68 2.38 14.28
N GLN A 82 -20.98 3.43 15.04
CA GLN A 82 -20.79 4.83 14.65
C GLN A 82 -19.51 5.41 15.26
N THR A 83 -18.78 6.16 14.44
CA THR A 83 -17.61 6.92 14.88
C THR A 83 -18.02 8.08 15.77
N GLY A 84 -17.19 8.43 16.74
CA GLY A 84 -17.43 9.53 17.66
C GLY A 84 -16.88 9.24 19.05
N THR A 85 -17.08 10.20 19.95
CA THR A 85 -16.75 10.05 21.35
C THR A 85 -18.04 9.79 22.12
N HIS A 86 -18.10 8.63 22.78
CA HIS A 86 -19.27 8.19 23.54
C HIS A 86 -18.95 8.26 25.03
N GLN A 87 -19.78 8.99 25.78
CA GLN A 87 -19.68 9.06 27.23
C GLN A 87 -20.51 7.91 27.82
N VAL A 88 -19.84 6.95 28.43
CA VAL A 88 -20.46 5.79 29.07
C VAL A 88 -20.67 6.11 30.54
N THR A 89 -21.89 5.89 31.03
CA THR A 89 -22.24 6.09 32.44
C THR A 89 -22.70 4.77 33.06
N LEU A 90 -22.16 4.43 34.23
CA LEU A 90 -22.66 3.36 35.08
C LEU A 90 -23.41 3.97 36.26
N SER A 91 -24.71 3.69 36.32
CA SER A 91 -25.57 4.01 37.46
C SER A 91 -25.95 2.72 38.19
N LEU A 92 -25.78 2.73 39.52
CA LEU A 92 -26.23 1.65 40.39
C LEU A 92 -27.37 2.16 41.27
N SER A 93 -28.45 1.39 41.36
CA SER A 93 -29.56 1.65 42.29
C SER A 93 -29.91 0.42 43.13
N GLY A 94 -30.23 0.61 44.41
CA GLY A 94 -30.54 -0.48 45.33
C GLY A 94 -31.47 -0.06 46.48
N LYS A 95 -31.77 -1.01 47.37
CA LYS A 95 -32.69 -0.83 48.52
C LYS A 95 -32.35 0.36 49.42
N TYR A 96 -31.10 0.79 49.42
CA TYR A 96 -30.58 1.84 50.30
C TYR A 96 -30.30 3.18 49.57
N GLY A 97 -30.66 3.29 48.29
CA GLY A 97 -30.49 4.51 47.49
C GLY A 97 -29.74 4.27 46.18
N ASN A 98 -29.28 5.37 45.56
CA ASN A 98 -28.47 5.35 44.34
C ASN A 98 -27.00 5.60 44.69
N ALA A 99 -26.10 4.97 43.95
CA ALA A 99 -24.66 5.24 44.03
C ALA A 99 -24.36 6.56 43.31
N THR A 100 -23.19 7.15 43.60
CA THR A 100 -22.62 8.17 42.70
C THR A 100 -22.27 7.52 41.38
N ASP A 101 -22.75 8.08 40.27
CA ASP A 101 -22.49 7.56 38.93
C ASP A 101 -21.00 7.56 38.59
N SER A 102 -20.60 6.54 37.83
CA SER A 102 -19.27 6.48 37.19
C SER A 102 -19.40 6.89 35.74
N SER A 103 -18.42 7.61 35.20
CA SER A 103 -18.36 7.85 33.76
C SER A 103 -16.98 7.54 33.19
N LEU A 104 -16.97 7.01 31.97
CA LEU A 104 -15.76 6.81 31.18
C LEU A 104 -16.02 7.16 29.73
N THR A 105 -14.97 7.42 28.97
CA THR A 105 -15.08 7.83 27.57
C THR A 105 -14.57 6.73 26.65
N VAL A 106 -15.36 6.37 25.65
CA VAL A 106 -14.94 5.49 24.54
C VAL A 106 -14.89 6.31 23.27
N THR A 107 -13.72 6.36 22.62
CA THR A 107 -13.54 6.99 21.31
C THR A 107 -13.56 5.94 20.22
N VAL A 108 -14.41 6.13 19.22
CA VAL A 108 -14.59 5.22 18.09
C VAL A 108 -14.18 5.95 16.81
N LYS A 109 -13.11 5.48 16.19
CA LYS A 109 -12.52 6.02 14.97
C LYS A 109 -13.06 5.32 13.74
N GLY A 110 -13.01 6.02 12.61
CA GLY A 110 -13.30 5.42 11.30
C GLY A 110 -12.15 4.51 10.85
N LYS A 111 -12.38 3.74 9.79
CA LYS A 111 -11.29 3.00 9.14
C LYS A 111 -10.36 3.95 8.40
N GLY A 112 -9.05 3.73 8.50
CA GLY A 112 -8.06 4.39 7.65
C GLY A 112 -8.26 3.99 6.18
N PRO A 113 -7.79 4.83 5.23
CA PRO A 113 -7.85 4.47 3.83
C PRO A 113 -6.85 3.34 3.55
N VAL A 114 -7.17 2.47 2.61
CA VAL A 114 -6.25 1.46 2.11
C VAL A 114 -6.11 1.69 0.62
N ALA A 115 -5.01 2.31 0.20
CA ALA A 115 -4.74 2.54 -1.21
C ALA A 115 -4.54 1.23 -1.98
N GLY A 116 -5.23 1.10 -3.11
CA GLY A 116 -5.13 -0.02 -4.03
C GLY A 116 -5.41 0.45 -5.45
N PHE A 117 -4.76 -0.15 -6.44
CA PHE A 117 -5.07 0.09 -7.83
C PHE A 117 -4.63 -1.05 -8.72
N THR A 118 -5.21 -1.10 -9.92
CA THR A 118 -4.75 -1.88 -11.06
C THR A 118 -4.63 -0.97 -12.28
N PHE A 119 -4.05 -1.47 -13.36
CA PHE A 119 -4.02 -0.76 -14.63
C PHE A 119 -4.05 -1.73 -15.80
N THR A 120 -4.53 -1.24 -16.94
CA THR A 120 -4.46 -1.94 -18.23
C THR A 120 -3.64 -1.11 -19.21
N GLY A 121 -3.01 -1.79 -20.17
CA GLY A 121 -1.96 -1.21 -20.99
C GLY A 121 -0.59 -1.37 -20.30
N GLY A 122 0.37 -0.53 -20.70
CA GLY A 122 1.77 -0.79 -20.40
C GLY A 122 2.32 -1.93 -21.27
N ASN A 123 3.63 -1.95 -21.47
CA ASN A 123 4.31 -2.80 -22.43
C ASN A 123 3.96 -2.52 -23.91
N CYS A 124 3.48 -1.31 -24.24
CA CYS A 124 3.42 -0.81 -25.61
C CYS A 124 4.62 0.10 -25.93
N THR A 125 4.92 0.24 -27.23
CA THR A 125 5.87 1.23 -27.72
C THR A 125 5.31 2.63 -27.53
N ALA A 126 6.13 3.56 -27.03
CA ALA A 126 5.72 4.95 -26.88
C ALA A 126 5.31 5.59 -28.23
N PRO A 127 4.27 6.47 -28.27
CA PRO A 127 3.42 6.86 -27.15
C PRO A 127 2.45 5.73 -26.73
N CYS A 128 2.38 5.47 -25.42
CA CYS A 128 1.67 4.33 -24.86
C CYS A 128 0.69 4.83 -23.79
N GLU A 129 -0.59 4.56 -23.99
CA GLU A 129 -1.67 4.92 -23.07
C GLU A 129 -1.87 3.84 -22.01
N VAL A 130 -2.06 4.26 -20.76
CA VAL A 130 -2.28 3.40 -19.60
C VAL A 130 -3.50 3.91 -18.85
N VAL A 131 -4.44 3.01 -18.59
CA VAL A 131 -5.68 3.31 -17.88
C VAL A 131 -5.57 2.75 -16.48
N PHE A 132 -5.67 3.62 -15.47
CA PHE A 132 -5.59 3.23 -14.06
C PHE A 132 -6.99 3.11 -13.45
N THR A 133 -7.19 2.03 -12.70
CA THR A 133 -8.44 1.77 -11.96
C THR A 133 -8.13 1.80 -10.47
N ASN A 134 -8.76 2.74 -9.75
CA ASN A 134 -8.68 2.82 -8.30
C ASN A 134 -9.42 1.65 -7.65
N GLN A 135 -8.75 1.01 -6.68
CA GLN A 135 -9.27 -0.06 -5.83
C GLN A 135 -9.06 0.31 -4.35
N SER A 136 -9.01 1.61 -4.04
CA SER A 136 -8.79 2.05 -2.66
C SER A 136 -10.04 1.82 -1.83
N GLU A 137 -9.86 1.37 -0.60
CA GLU A 137 -10.92 1.24 0.39
C GLU A 137 -10.91 2.41 1.37
N ASN A 138 -12.09 2.80 1.86
CA ASN A 138 -12.30 3.85 2.87
C ASN A 138 -11.69 5.22 2.51
N ALA A 139 -11.33 5.48 1.26
CA ALA A 139 -10.73 6.74 0.83
C ALA A 139 -11.78 7.71 0.26
N THR A 140 -11.58 9.01 0.47
CA THR A 140 -12.42 10.09 -0.06
C THR A 140 -11.70 10.94 -1.10
N THR A 141 -10.36 10.93 -1.12
CA THR A 141 -9.55 11.67 -2.09
C THR A 141 -8.35 10.85 -2.58
N TYR A 142 -7.85 11.22 -3.77
CA TYR A 142 -6.81 10.49 -4.48
C TYR A 142 -5.78 11.46 -5.05
N LEU A 143 -4.50 11.08 -4.97
CA LEU A 143 -3.40 11.75 -5.65
C LEU A 143 -2.51 10.70 -6.31
N TRP A 144 -2.40 10.78 -7.62
CA TRP A 144 -1.54 9.94 -8.45
C TRP A 144 -0.26 10.68 -8.81
N THR A 145 0.88 9.99 -8.75
CA THR A 145 2.13 10.41 -9.37
C THR A 145 2.55 9.35 -10.37
N PHE A 146 2.86 9.74 -11.60
CA PHE A 146 3.07 8.78 -12.69
C PHE A 146 4.53 8.43 -12.94
N GLY A 147 5.46 8.97 -12.14
CA GLY A 147 6.90 8.73 -12.26
C GLY A 147 7.62 9.50 -13.37
N ASP A 148 6.89 10.31 -14.16
CA ASP A 148 7.42 11.16 -15.22
C ASP A 148 7.34 12.67 -14.89
N GLY A 149 7.09 13.00 -13.62
CA GLY A 149 6.89 14.36 -13.13
C GLY A 149 5.44 14.86 -13.22
N THR A 150 4.52 14.10 -13.83
CA THR A 150 3.09 14.46 -13.88
C THR A 150 2.26 13.77 -12.79
N SER A 151 1.09 14.34 -12.50
CA SER A 151 0.17 13.88 -11.45
C SER A 151 -1.30 14.00 -11.87
N SER A 152 -2.20 13.38 -11.11
CA SER A 152 -3.65 13.51 -11.27
C SER A 152 -4.38 13.35 -9.94
N THR A 153 -5.55 13.98 -9.80
CA THR A 153 -6.47 13.79 -8.65
C THR A 153 -7.76 13.06 -9.03
N GLN A 154 -7.89 12.63 -10.30
CA GLN A 154 -9.03 11.84 -10.74
C GLN A 154 -9.04 10.48 -10.04
N GLN A 155 -10.24 9.93 -9.82
CA GLN A 155 -10.37 8.59 -9.25
C GLN A 155 -9.76 7.54 -10.18
N ASN A 156 -10.10 7.55 -11.47
CA ASN A 156 -9.58 6.61 -12.48
C ASN A 156 -8.92 7.39 -13.64
N PRO A 157 -7.65 7.78 -13.53
CA PRO A 157 -6.99 8.57 -14.56
C PRO A 157 -6.55 7.72 -15.76
N VAL A 158 -6.49 8.37 -16.93
CA VAL A 158 -5.81 7.85 -18.12
C VAL A 158 -4.53 8.64 -18.34
N LYS A 159 -3.42 7.95 -18.58
CA LYS A 159 -2.10 8.55 -18.75
C LYS A 159 -1.43 8.06 -20.02
N THR A 160 -1.00 8.99 -20.87
CA THR A 160 -0.13 8.70 -22.02
C THR A 160 1.32 8.95 -21.65
N TYR A 161 2.17 7.93 -21.79
CA TYR A 161 3.62 8.03 -21.67
C TYR A 161 4.23 8.21 -23.07
N THR A 162 4.93 9.32 -23.29
CA THR A 162 5.50 9.67 -24.60
C THR A 162 6.92 9.12 -24.83
N SER A 163 7.55 8.61 -23.77
CA SER A 163 8.92 8.09 -23.81
C SER A 163 8.96 6.67 -23.26
N ALA A 164 9.88 5.87 -23.79
CA ALA A 164 10.18 4.56 -23.25
C ALA A 164 10.84 4.69 -21.87
N GLY A 165 10.57 3.73 -20.99
CA GLY A 165 11.11 3.74 -19.64
C GLY A 165 10.30 2.89 -18.68
N LYS A 166 10.85 2.74 -17.47
CA LYS A 166 10.13 2.14 -16.34
C LYS A 166 9.74 3.25 -15.37
N TYR A 167 8.45 3.44 -15.20
CA TYR A 167 7.88 4.52 -14.40
C TYR A 167 7.32 3.96 -13.08
N LYS A 168 7.73 4.55 -11.95
CA LYS A 168 7.14 4.25 -10.64
C LYS A 168 5.85 5.05 -10.49
N VAL A 169 4.73 4.35 -10.46
CA VAL A 169 3.41 4.95 -10.26
C VAL A 169 3.04 4.83 -8.79
N GLU A 170 2.57 5.92 -8.20
CA GLU A 170 2.12 5.93 -6.81
C GLU A 170 0.71 6.52 -6.71
N LEU A 171 -0.10 5.90 -5.89
CA LEU A 171 -1.43 6.37 -5.50
C LEU A 171 -1.42 6.64 -4.00
N THR A 172 -1.64 7.90 -3.63
CA THR A 172 -1.96 8.30 -2.26
C THR A 172 -3.48 8.39 -2.14
N ALA A 173 -4.06 7.52 -1.32
CA ALA A 173 -5.48 7.57 -0.96
C ALA A 173 -5.63 8.19 0.43
N SER A 174 -6.61 9.07 0.63
CA SER A 174 -6.76 9.82 1.89
C SER A 174 -8.21 9.89 2.36
N ASN A 175 -8.40 9.95 3.67
CA ASN A 175 -9.66 10.27 4.33
C ASN A 175 -9.40 11.04 5.65
N ALA A 176 -10.43 11.31 6.45
CA ALA A 176 -10.29 12.02 7.72
C ALA A 176 -9.43 11.30 8.78
N GLN A 177 -9.17 10.00 8.61
CA GLN A 177 -8.37 9.17 9.52
C GLN A 177 -6.90 9.08 9.09
N GLY A 178 -6.53 9.57 7.90
CA GLY A 178 -5.15 9.64 7.44
C GLY A 178 -4.99 9.33 5.96
N THR A 179 -3.81 8.82 5.61
CA THR A 179 -3.42 8.52 4.24
C THR A 179 -2.76 7.15 4.13
N HIS A 180 -2.86 6.54 2.95
CA HIS A 180 -2.14 5.31 2.62
C HIS A 180 -1.56 5.43 1.21
N LEU A 181 -0.36 4.91 1.02
CA LEU A 181 0.37 4.94 -0.25
C LEU A 181 0.44 3.53 -0.82
N LYS A 182 0.10 3.40 -2.10
CA LYS A 182 0.40 2.21 -2.91
C LYS A 182 1.30 2.60 -4.05
N SER A 183 2.31 1.78 -4.35
CA SER A 183 3.16 1.94 -5.51
C SER A 183 3.16 0.68 -6.37
N ASP A 184 3.31 0.86 -7.68
CA ASP A 184 3.59 -0.19 -8.66
C ASP A 184 4.45 0.41 -9.81
N SER A 185 4.88 -0.41 -10.77
CA SER A 185 5.66 0.04 -11.91
C SER A 185 4.99 -0.25 -13.25
N VAL A 186 5.01 0.75 -14.12
CA VAL A 186 4.59 0.63 -15.52
C VAL A 186 5.83 0.64 -16.40
N THR A 187 5.93 -0.31 -17.33
CA THR A 187 7.01 -0.35 -18.33
C THR A 187 6.46 0.12 -19.67
N ILE A 188 7.17 1.05 -20.32
CA ILE A 188 6.87 1.55 -21.66
C ILE A 188 8.02 1.16 -22.57
N LEU A 189 7.71 0.47 -23.66
CA LEU A 189 8.74 -0.07 -24.55
C LEU A 189 9.26 1.01 -25.50
N GLY A 190 10.53 0.85 -25.87
CA GLY A 190 11.10 1.57 -27.00
C GLY A 190 10.65 0.97 -28.33
N PRO A 191 11.00 1.64 -29.45
CA PRO A 191 10.80 1.06 -30.76
C PRO A 191 11.72 -0.17 -30.94
N GLU A 192 11.22 -1.22 -31.58
CA GLU A 192 11.91 -2.51 -31.65
C GLU A 192 13.21 -2.42 -32.47
N LEU A 193 14.32 -2.89 -31.89
CA LEU A 193 15.57 -3.08 -32.64
C LEU A 193 15.36 -4.24 -33.62
N VAL A 194 15.60 -4.00 -34.90
CA VAL A 194 15.56 -5.04 -35.94
C VAL A 194 16.88 -5.04 -36.69
N ALA A 195 17.50 -6.22 -36.82
CA ALA A 195 18.64 -6.42 -37.70
C ALA A 195 18.15 -6.85 -39.07
N ASN A 196 18.44 -6.06 -40.11
CA ASN A 196 18.07 -6.41 -41.47
C ASN A 196 19.08 -5.85 -42.47
N PHE A 197 19.25 -6.55 -43.59
CA PHE A 197 20.09 -6.11 -44.70
C PHE A 197 19.71 -6.77 -46.01
N GLY A 198 20.07 -6.09 -47.09
CA GLY A 198 20.11 -6.59 -48.46
C GLY A 198 21.51 -6.55 -49.05
N VAL A 199 21.66 -7.07 -50.27
CA VAL A 199 22.93 -7.07 -51.02
C VAL A 199 22.70 -6.64 -52.46
N GLU A 200 23.67 -5.92 -53.01
CA GLU A 200 23.82 -5.65 -54.43
C GLU A 200 25.13 -6.30 -54.92
N LEU A 201 25.04 -7.11 -55.97
CA LEU A 201 26.19 -7.81 -56.56
C LEU A 201 26.67 -7.07 -57.81
N ASP A 202 27.97 -6.86 -57.90
CA ASP A 202 28.65 -6.41 -59.11
C ASP A 202 29.67 -7.48 -59.53
N ASN A 203 29.38 -8.08 -60.68
CA ASN A 203 30.09 -9.21 -61.26
C ASN A 203 31.00 -8.81 -62.44
N SER A 204 31.32 -7.51 -62.57
CA SER A 204 32.12 -6.97 -63.68
C SER A 204 33.55 -7.52 -63.77
N ARG A 205 34.09 -8.11 -62.70
CA ARG A 205 35.39 -8.80 -62.70
C ARG A 205 35.22 -10.32 -62.86
N THR A 206 36.17 -10.94 -63.55
CA THR A 206 36.18 -12.39 -63.79
C THR A 206 36.66 -13.19 -62.58
N ASP A 207 37.56 -12.62 -61.78
CA ASP A 207 38.20 -13.26 -60.64
C ASP A 207 37.53 -12.96 -59.28
N SER A 208 36.56 -12.04 -59.26
CA SER A 208 35.98 -11.52 -58.03
C SER A 208 34.57 -10.97 -58.22
N THR A 209 33.79 -11.00 -57.14
CA THR A 209 32.46 -10.38 -57.06
C THR A 209 32.51 -9.29 -55.99
N LYS A 210 32.16 -8.07 -56.38
CA LYS A 210 31.97 -6.95 -55.45
C LYS A 210 30.57 -7.05 -54.87
N VAL A 211 30.46 -6.93 -53.56
CA VAL A 211 29.18 -6.99 -52.84
C VAL A 211 29.04 -5.73 -52.02
N LYS A 212 27.99 -4.96 -52.30
CA LYS A 212 27.58 -3.83 -51.46
C LYS A 212 26.48 -4.31 -50.53
N PHE A 213 26.72 -4.20 -49.23
CA PHE A 213 25.74 -4.53 -48.20
C PHE A 213 24.93 -3.29 -47.88
N ILE A 214 23.60 -3.42 -47.91
CA ILE A 214 22.67 -2.32 -47.63
C ILE A 214 22.02 -2.60 -46.28
N ASN A 215 22.31 -1.75 -45.31
CA ASN A 215 21.70 -1.85 -43.99
C ASN A 215 20.25 -1.39 -44.03
N MET A 216 19.37 -2.27 -43.54
CA MET A 216 17.93 -2.04 -43.39
C MET A 216 17.50 -2.19 -41.93
N SER A 217 18.46 -2.13 -41.00
CA SER A 217 18.20 -2.27 -39.57
C SER A 217 17.44 -1.06 -39.05
N THR A 218 16.49 -1.26 -38.13
CA THR A 218 15.74 -0.19 -37.47
C THR A 218 16.13 -0.07 -36.00
N ASN A 219 16.13 1.15 -35.47
CA ASN A 219 16.47 1.46 -34.07
C ASN A 219 17.87 1.00 -33.62
N ALA A 220 18.78 0.82 -34.57
CA ALA A 220 20.18 0.49 -34.32
C ALA A 220 21.02 1.77 -34.14
N THR A 221 21.90 1.77 -33.16
CA THR A 221 22.92 2.80 -32.89
C THR A 221 24.29 2.41 -33.43
N GLY A 222 24.50 1.14 -33.79
CA GLY A 222 25.76 0.64 -34.34
C GLY A 222 25.62 -0.68 -35.09
N TYR A 223 26.68 -1.07 -35.80
CA TYR A 223 26.69 -2.25 -36.68
C TYR A 223 28.00 -3.02 -36.54
N GLN A 224 27.92 -4.35 -36.61
CA GLN A 224 29.06 -5.23 -36.79
C GLN A 224 28.71 -6.26 -37.88
N TRP A 225 29.55 -6.32 -38.90
CA TRP A 225 29.45 -7.25 -40.01
C TRP A 225 30.50 -8.34 -39.89
N ASP A 226 30.09 -9.58 -40.15
CA ASP A 226 30.96 -10.71 -40.42
C ASP A 226 30.63 -11.21 -41.82
N PHE A 227 31.59 -11.10 -42.74
CA PHE A 227 31.38 -11.48 -44.14
C PHE A 227 31.52 -13.00 -44.37
N GLY A 228 31.80 -13.78 -43.33
CA GLY A 228 31.92 -15.24 -43.43
C GLY A 228 33.27 -15.73 -43.95
N ASP A 229 34.21 -14.83 -44.21
CA ASP A 229 35.58 -15.09 -44.67
C ASP A 229 36.65 -14.55 -43.72
N LYS A 230 36.26 -14.35 -42.44
CA LYS A 230 37.07 -13.76 -41.35
C LYS A 230 37.31 -12.26 -41.48
N ILE A 231 36.74 -11.59 -42.47
CA ILE A 231 36.78 -10.14 -42.60
C ILE A 231 35.51 -9.55 -41.97
N THR A 232 35.67 -8.43 -41.26
CA THR A 232 34.60 -7.75 -40.55
C THR A 232 34.53 -6.27 -40.90
N SER A 233 33.42 -5.63 -40.58
CA SER A 233 33.26 -4.18 -40.74
C SER A 233 32.30 -3.60 -39.69
N THR A 234 32.45 -2.31 -39.41
CA THR A 234 31.52 -1.54 -38.56
C THR A 234 30.80 -0.43 -39.33
N LEU A 235 31.06 -0.29 -40.63
CA LEU A 235 30.40 0.69 -41.48
C LEU A 235 28.90 0.39 -41.60
N LYS A 236 28.10 1.43 -41.80
CA LYS A 236 26.66 1.28 -42.03
C LYS A 236 26.40 0.41 -43.26
N ASP A 237 26.94 0.81 -44.41
CA ASP A 237 26.75 0.14 -45.70
C ASP A 237 28.12 -0.27 -46.29
N PRO A 238 28.75 -1.36 -45.82
CA PRO A 238 30.08 -1.73 -46.26
C PRO A 238 30.09 -2.33 -47.67
N ILE A 239 31.24 -2.22 -48.33
CA ILE A 239 31.53 -2.92 -49.58
C ILE A 239 32.60 -3.96 -49.28
N HIS A 240 32.39 -5.18 -49.78
CA HIS A 240 33.34 -6.27 -49.65
C HIS A 240 33.56 -6.97 -50.98
N TRP A 241 34.76 -7.53 -51.18
CA TRP A 241 35.12 -8.27 -52.39
C TRP A 241 35.31 -9.74 -52.06
N TYR A 242 34.59 -10.61 -52.75
CA TYR A 242 34.78 -12.06 -52.65
C TYR A 242 35.53 -12.58 -53.88
N LYS A 243 36.54 -13.42 -53.66
CA LYS A 243 37.25 -14.09 -54.74
C LYS A 243 36.39 -15.20 -55.35
N ARG A 244 36.32 -15.28 -56.67
CA ARG A 244 35.71 -16.43 -57.37
C ARG A 244 36.74 -17.55 -57.47
N LEU A 245 36.38 -18.73 -56.98
CA LEU A 245 37.22 -19.91 -57.05
C LEU A 245 36.88 -20.72 -58.30
N SER A 246 37.91 -21.18 -59.02
CA SER A 246 37.71 -22.00 -60.21
C SER A 246 37.02 -23.32 -59.85
N GLY A 247 36.06 -23.73 -60.66
CA GLY A 247 35.42 -25.05 -60.59
C GLY A 247 34.35 -25.23 -59.51
N LYS A 248 34.09 -24.25 -58.62
CA LYS A 248 33.09 -24.40 -57.56
C LYS A 248 32.49 -23.09 -57.05
N ASP A 249 31.17 -23.07 -56.86
CA ASP A 249 30.46 -22.02 -56.14
C ASP A 249 30.81 -22.01 -54.66
N THR A 250 31.04 -20.82 -54.10
CA THR A 250 31.41 -20.68 -52.70
C THR A 250 30.28 -19.99 -51.94
N SER A 251 29.85 -20.59 -50.83
CA SER A 251 28.82 -20.02 -49.96
C SER A 251 29.46 -19.39 -48.73
N TYR A 252 29.03 -18.18 -48.39
CA TYR A 252 29.46 -17.42 -47.22
C TYR A 252 28.26 -17.15 -46.32
N ALA A 253 28.41 -17.41 -45.03
CA ALA A 253 27.40 -17.08 -44.02
C ALA A 253 27.64 -15.64 -43.54
N VAL A 254 27.01 -14.67 -44.21
CA VAL A 254 27.15 -13.25 -43.89
C VAL A 254 26.23 -12.92 -42.71
N LYS A 255 26.78 -12.29 -41.67
CA LYS A 255 26.05 -11.86 -40.48
C LYS A 255 26.11 -10.36 -40.29
N LEU A 256 24.97 -9.78 -39.95
CA LEU A 256 24.85 -8.42 -39.43
C LEU A 256 24.37 -8.49 -37.99
N LYS A 257 25.16 -7.94 -37.07
CA LYS A 257 24.75 -7.61 -35.70
C LYS A 257 24.43 -6.12 -35.62
N ALA A 258 23.15 -5.81 -35.48
CA ALA A 258 22.67 -4.46 -35.20
C ALA A 258 22.67 -4.24 -33.69
N ILE A 259 23.34 -3.18 -33.24
CA ILE A 259 23.50 -2.81 -31.82
C ILE A 259 22.50 -1.70 -31.53
N GLY A 260 21.72 -1.83 -30.47
CA GLY A 260 20.76 -0.83 -30.00
C GLY A 260 21.23 -0.13 -28.71
N ILE A 261 20.32 0.61 -28.09
CA ILE A 261 20.56 1.30 -26.82
C ILE A 261 20.75 0.27 -25.70
N GLY A 262 21.60 0.58 -24.71
CA GLY A 262 21.80 -0.24 -23.51
C GLY A 262 22.39 -1.62 -23.80
N GLU A 263 23.30 -1.71 -24.78
CA GLU A 263 23.97 -2.96 -25.20
C GLU A 263 23.04 -4.06 -25.76
N SER A 264 21.77 -3.74 -26.01
CA SER A 264 20.88 -4.64 -26.75
C SER A 264 21.40 -4.89 -28.16
N PHE A 265 21.17 -6.08 -28.71
CA PHE A 265 21.49 -6.38 -30.11
C PHE A 265 20.50 -7.35 -30.74
N LYS A 266 20.41 -7.28 -32.06
CA LYS A 266 19.76 -8.28 -32.92
C LYS A 266 20.72 -8.70 -34.02
N GLU A 267 20.53 -9.90 -34.53
CA GLU A 267 21.35 -10.44 -35.61
C GLU A 267 20.48 -10.91 -36.77
N LYS A 268 21.00 -10.73 -37.99
CA LYS A 268 20.50 -11.37 -39.20
C LYS A 268 21.65 -12.12 -39.85
N THR A 269 21.40 -13.35 -40.28
CA THR A 269 22.33 -14.14 -41.09
C THR A 269 21.73 -14.40 -42.46
N MET A 270 22.54 -14.33 -43.51
CA MET A 270 22.16 -14.65 -44.88
C MET A 270 23.23 -15.52 -45.53
N SER A 271 22.82 -16.57 -46.25
CA SER A 271 23.72 -17.37 -47.08
C SER A 271 23.92 -16.65 -48.41
N LEU A 272 25.14 -16.16 -48.66
CA LEU A 272 25.52 -15.52 -49.91
C LEU A 272 26.32 -16.50 -50.76
N VAL A 273 25.83 -16.79 -51.97
CA VAL A 273 26.52 -17.67 -52.91
C VAL A 273 27.26 -16.85 -53.96
N ILE A 274 28.58 -17.01 -54.01
CA ILE A 274 29.44 -16.46 -55.05
C ILE A 274 29.65 -17.55 -56.11
N GLN A 275 29.14 -17.30 -57.29
CA GLN A 275 29.23 -18.21 -58.43
C GLN A 275 30.69 -18.32 -58.90
N LYS A 276 31.09 -19.52 -59.33
CA LYS A 276 32.38 -19.73 -60.02
C LYS A 276 32.45 -18.86 -61.30
N PRO A 277 33.66 -18.58 -61.82
CA PRO A 277 33.79 -17.96 -63.15
C PRO A 277 33.15 -18.86 -64.21
N GLU A 278 32.49 -18.24 -65.19
CA GLU A 278 32.03 -18.92 -66.41
C GLU A 278 33.21 -19.41 -67.27
#